data_AF-A0A0F9FEN3-F1
#
_entry.id   AF-A0A0F9FEN3-F1
#
_cell.length_a   1.000
_cell.length_b   1.000
_cell.length_c   1.000
_cell.angle_alpha   90.00
_cell.angle_beta   90.00
_cell.angle_gamma   90.00
#
_symmetry.space_group_name_H-M   'P 1'
#
loop_
_entity.id
_entity.type
_entity.pdbx_description
1 polymer ?
#
loop_
_entity_poly.entity_id
_entity_poly.type
_entity_poly.pdbx_seq_one_letter_code
_entity_poly.pdbx_strand_id
1 'polypeptide(L)'
;MEKPILLVTIAVLFLFLLIAIVVNTFTDFSFREEEKVSRGPHFYHCPTYTGGKIMDELYREMNFRLTQDPKRAAVYLPCGYTWVENELRQYNPPRGQIILAIDGCDRIVAKNGLWKVLSEEYGRDYASELVPRSYVTSSPIDMDYLQEEYDPRKIYIMKKNVQRQQGLKITKKLSEMNSA
;
A
#
# COMPACT_ATOMS: atom_id res chain seq x y z
N MET A 1 -53.39 -2.55 -59.21
CA MET A 1 -52.06 -3.20 -59.21
C MET A 1 -51.12 -2.49 -58.21
N GLU A 2 -51.62 -2.13 -57.02
CA GLU A 2 -50.94 -1.18 -56.11
C GLU A 2 -50.61 -1.77 -54.73
N LYS A 3 -51.24 -2.89 -54.36
CA LYS A 3 -50.99 -3.61 -53.10
C LYS A 3 -49.53 -4.06 -52.88
N PRO A 4 -48.75 -4.51 -53.90
CA PRO A 4 -47.37 -4.92 -53.65
C PRO A 4 -46.44 -3.74 -53.34
N ILE A 5 -46.72 -2.56 -53.88
CA ILE A 5 -45.90 -1.35 -53.67
C ILE A 5 -46.04 -0.87 -52.21
N LEU A 6 -47.27 -0.89 -51.68
CA LEU A 6 -47.55 -0.52 -50.29
C LEU A 6 -46.87 -1.45 -49.28
N LEU A 7 -46.77 -2.74 -49.61
CA LEU A 7 -46.18 -3.74 -48.71
C LEU A 7 -44.64 -3.59 -48.64
N VAL A 8 -44.01 -3.25 -49.77
CA VAL A 8 -42.57 -2.97 -49.85
C VAL A 8 -42.23 -1.68 -49.11
N THR A 9 -43.03 -0.62 -49.25
CA THR A 9 -42.76 0.65 -48.53
C THR A 9 -42.87 0.50 -47.02
N ILE A 10 -43.86 -0.27 -46.53
CA ILE A 10 -43.98 -0.58 -45.09
C ILE A 10 -42.77 -1.39 -44.59
N ALA A 11 -42.32 -2.38 -45.35
CA ALA A 11 -41.15 -3.18 -44.98
C ALA A 11 -39.87 -2.34 -44.90
N VAL A 12 -39.68 -1.41 -45.83
CA VAL A 12 -38.53 -0.47 -45.84
C VAL A 12 -38.58 0.48 -44.63
N LEU A 13 -39.75 1.05 -44.33
CA LEU A 13 -39.91 1.91 -43.15
C LEU A 13 -39.67 1.17 -41.84
N PHE A 14 -40.13 -0.08 -41.74
CA PHE A 14 -39.89 -0.93 -40.58
C PHE A 14 -38.41 -1.27 -40.41
N LEU A 15 -37.69 -1.53 -41.52
CA LEU A 15 -36.24 -1.74 -41.51
C LEU A 15 -35.49 -0.50 -41.01
N PHE A 16 -35.86 0.69 -41.49
CA PHE A 16 -35.28 1.95 -41.01
C PHE A 16 -35.55 2.19 -39.52
N LEU A 17 -36.76 1.86 -39.05
CA LEU A 17 -37.11 1.94 -37.62
C LEU A 17 -36.23 1.00 -36.78
N LEU A 18 -36.04 -0.25 -37.22
CA LEU A 18 -35.18 -1.20 -36.52
C LEU A 18 -33.73 -0.72 -36.48
N ILE A 19 -33.20 -0.21 -37.59
CA ILE A 19 -31.85 0.35 -37.65
C ILE A 19 -31.72 1.53 -36.66
N ALA A 20 -32.70 2.43 -36.63
CA ALA A 20 -32.68 3.58 -35.71
C ALA A 20 -32.69 3.13 -34.24
N ILE A 21 -33.47 2.11 -33.88
CA ILE A 21 -33.50 1.53 -32.52
C ILE A 21 -32.13 0.94 -32.18
N VAL A 22 -31.54 0.14 -33.07
CA VAL A 22 -30.23 -0.49 -32.84
C VAL A 22 -29.15 0.58 -32.65
N VAL A 23 -29.09 1.59 -33.52
CA VAL A 23 -28.13 2.69 -33.41
C VAL A 23 -28.30 3.42 -32.08
N ASN A 24 -29.52 3.75 -31.68
CA ASN A 24 -29.77 4.46 -30.42
C ASN A 24 -29.35 3.64 -29.19
N THR A 25 -29.64 2.33 -29.18
CA THR A 25 -29.18 1.44 -28.09
C THR A 25 -27.66 1.29 -28.06
N PHE A 26 -27.01 1.30 -29.22
CA PHE A 26 -25.56 1.21 -29.32
C PHE A 26 -24.89 2.51 -28.85
N THR A 27 -25.41 3.67 -29.22
CA THR A 27 -24.88 4.98 -28.77
C THR A 27 -25.04 5.18 -27.27
N ASP A 28 -26.17 4.79 -26.68
CA ASP A 28 -26.39 4.89 -25.22
C ASP A 28 -25.45 3.95 -24.45
N PHE A 29 -25.15 2.77 -25.01
CA PHE A 29 -24.19 1.84 -24.46
C PHE A 29 -22.76 2.41 -24.47
N SER A 30 -22.29 2.93 -25.62
CA SER A 30 -20.96 3.53 -25.73
C SER A 30 -20.77 4.73 -24.79
N PHE A 31 -21.81 5.56 -24.63
CA PHE A 31 -21.76 6.72 -23.74
C PHE A 31 -21.64 6.31 -22.25
N ARG A 32 -22.31 5.24 -21.82
CA ARG A 32 -22.20 4.72 -20.44
C ARG A 32 -20.83 4.16 -20.10
N GLU A 33 -20.14 3.59 -21.09
CA GLU A 33 -18.80 3.03 -20.90
C GLU A 33 -17.76 4.15 -20.74
N GLU A 34 -17.85 5.20 -21.56
CA GLU A 34 -17.06 6.42 -21.40
C GLU A 34 -17.36 7.15 -20.07
N GLU A 35 -18.60 7.16 -19.59
CA GLU A 35 -18.93 7.78 -18.30
C GLU A 35 -18.31 7.02 -17.11
N LYS A 36 -18.20 5.69 -17.20
CA LYS A 36 -17.48 4.86 -16.21
C LYS A 36 -15.97 5.13 -16.21
N VAL A 37 -15.39 5.42 -17.38
CA VAL A 37 -13.98 5.79 -17.55
C VAL A 37 -13.73 7.26 -17.15
N SER A 38 -14.72 8.14 -17.35
CA SER A 38 -14.69 9.56 -17.00
C SER A 38 -14.75 9.81 -15.49
N ARG A 39 -15.40 8.90 -14.74
CA ARG A 39 -15.44 8.97 -13.27
C ARG A 39 -14.18 8.33 -12.70
N GLY A 40 -13.24 9.18 -12.27
CA GLY A 40 -12.00 8.73 -11.66
C GLY A 40 -12.20 7.76 -10.47
N PRO A 41 -11.24 6.86 -10.22
CA PRO A 41 -11.37 5.78 -9.26
C PRO A 41 -11.70 6.25 -7.84
N HIS A 42 -12.37 5.39 -7.08
CA HIS A 42 -12.62 5.64 -5.66
C HIS A 42 -11.38 5.32 -4.82
N PHE A 43 -11.03 6.22 -3.93
CA PHE A 43 -9.91 6.07 -3.00
C PHE A 43 -10.45 6.11 -1.57
N TYR A 44 -10.04 5.16 -0.74
CA TYR A 44 -10.34 5.15 0.69
C TYR A 44 -9.06 5.41 1.49
N HIS A 45 -9.12 6.38 2.41
CA HIS A 45 -8.22 6.43 3.56
C HIS A 45 -9.03 6.55 4.83
N CYS A 46 -8.39 6.14 5.92
CA CYS A 46 -8.93 6.32 7.25
C CYS A 46 -9.17 7.82 7.57
N PRO A 47 -10.33 8.20 8.13
CA PRO A 47 -10.61 9.58 8.51
C PRO A 47 -9.66 10.15 9.57
N THR A 48 -9.07 9.28 10.40
CA THR A 48 -8.10 9.67 11.43
C THR A 48 -6.73 10.01 10.85
N TYR A 49 -6.45 9.57 9.62
CA TYR A 49 -5.20 9.84 8.95
C TYR A 49 -5.38 11.00 7.99
N THR A 50 -4.84 12.16 8.36
CA THR A 50 -4.67 13.26 7.42
C THR A 50 -3.41 12.95 6.62
N GLY A 51 -3.56 12.45 5.40
CA GLY A 51 -2.43 12.13 4.50
C GLY A 51 -1.50 13.32 4.20
N GLY A 52 -1.80 14.49 4.75
CA GLY A 52 -1.08 15.73 4.56
C GLY A 52 -1.42 16.36 3.22
N LYS A 53 -0.97 17.61 3.05
CA LYS A 53 -1.27 18.41 1.85
C LYS A 53 -0.85 17.73 0.55
N ILE A 54 0.29 17.04 0.58
CA ILE A 54 0.83 16.35 -0.60
C ILE A 54 -0.10 15.23 -1.05
N MET A 55 -0.67 14.47 -0.11
CA MET A 55 -1.57 13.39 -0.48
C MET A 55 -2.89 13.94 -1.02
N ASP A 56 -3.40 15.03 -0.44
CA ASP A 56 -4.59 15.73 -0.96
C ASP A 56 -4.36 16.31 -2.37
N GLU A 57 -3.17 16.83 -2.64
CA GLU A 57 -2.74 17.29 -3.96
C GLU A 57 -2.68 16.12 -4.95
N LEU A 58 -2.06 15.00 -4.56
CA LEU A 58 -2.00 13.78 -5.37
C LEU A 58 -3.39 13.26 -5.71
N TYR A 59 -4.33 13.25 -4.75
CA TYR A 59 -5.70 12.84 -5.01
C TYR A 59 -6.40 13.71 -6.05
N ARG A 60 -6.18 15.03 -5.98
CA ARG A 60 -6.73 15.98 -6.95
C ARG A 60 -6.12 15.80 -8.34
N GLU A 61 -4.80 15.67 -8.43
CA GLU A 61 -4.10 15.50 -9.72
C GLU A 61 -4.49 14.20 -10.41
N MET A 62 -4.70 13.12 -9.65
CA MET A 62 -5.10 11.83 -10.20
C MET A 62 -6.62 11.65 -10.32
N ASN A 63 -7.41 12.71 -10.06
CA ASN A 63 -8.87 12.72 -10.12
C ASN A 63 -9.53 11.60 -9.27
N PHE A 64 -8.92 11.27 -8.13
CA PHE A 64 -9.48 10.30 -7.20
C PHE A 64 -10.70 10.87 -6.47
N ARG A 65 -11.69 10.00 -6.22
CA ARG A 65 -12.88 10.34 -5.43
C ARG A 65 -12.81 9.67 -4.08
N LEU A 66 -12.72 10.46 -3.02
CA LEU A 66 -12.73 9.94 -1.66
C LEU A 66 -14.04 9.20 -1.38
N THR A 67 -13.94 7.99 -0.81
CA THR A 67 -15.07 7.20 -0.32
C THR A 67 -14.85 6.88 1.15
N GLN A 68 -15.95 6.84 1.92
CA GLN A 68 -15.94 6.35 3.30
C GLN A 68 -16.25 4.85 3.38
N ASP A 69 -16.67 4.24 2.26
CA ASP A 69 -16.87 2.80 2.14
C ASP A 69 -15.60 2.17 1.54
N PRO A 70 -14.83 1.38 2.33
CA PRO A 70 -13.61 0.76 1.85
C PRO A 70 -13.86 -0.33 0.81
N LYS A 71 -15.06 -0.93 0.77
CA LYS A 71 -15.38 -1.97 -0.24
C LYS A 71 -15.67 -1.40 -1.61
N ARG A 72 -15.93 -0.09 -1.71
CA ARG A 72 -16.13 0.62 -2.97
C ARG A 72 -14.86 1.23 -3.54
N ALA A 73 -13.77 1.20 -2.77
CA ALA A 73 -12.52 1.81 -3.17
C ALA A 73 -11.76 0.90 -4.14
N ALA A 74 -11.25 1.50 -5.22
CA ALA A 74 -10.26 0.85 -6.08
C ALA A 74 -8.88 0.83 -5.39
N VAL A 75 -8.59 1.83 -4.58
CA VAL A 75 -7.36 1.92 -3.78
C VAL A 75 -7.72 2.09 -2.30
N TYR A 76 -7.17 1.22 -1.46
CA TYR A 76 -7.41 1.16 -0.03
C TYR A 76 -6.13 1.49 0.74
N LEU A 77 -6.15 2.57 1.52
CA LEU A 77 -5.13 2.89 2.50
C LEU A 77 -5.63 2.49 3.90
N PRO A 78 -5.02 1.47 4.53
CA PRO A 78 -5.38 1.02 5.87
C PRO A 78 -5.31 2.11 6.94
N CYS A 79 -6.06 1.92 8.03
CA CYS A 79 -6.03 2.79 9.20
C CYS A 79 -4.81 2.55 10.10
N GLY A 80 -4.39 1.30 10.23
CA GLY A 80 -3.31 0.89 11.12
C GLY A 80 -1.96 1.29 10.56
N TYR A 81 -1.28 2.23 11.21
CA TYR A 81 0.14 2.51 10.93
C TYR A 81 1.08 1.59 11.74
N THR A 82 0.73 1.31 13.01
CA THR A 82 1.57 0.53 13.95
C THR A 82 1.21 -0.95 14.00
N TRP A 83 0.12 -1.37 13.35
CA TRP A 83 -0.44 -2.73 13.42
C TRP A 83 -1.21 -3.08 12.15
N VAL A 84 -0.68 -2.67 11.00
CA VAL A 84 -1.38 -2.80 9.70
C VAL A 84 -1.70 -4.26 9.41
N GLU A 85 -0.85 -5.18 9.84
CA GLU A 85 -0.99 -6.63 9.69
C GLU A 85 -2.25 -7.17 10.35
N ASN A 86 -2.67 -6.60 11.48
CA ASN A 86 -3.90 -7.05 12.16
C ASN A 86 -5.13 -6.65 11.35
N GLU A 87 -5.10 -5.46 10.75
CA GLU A 87 -6.16 -4.99 9.87
C GLU A 87 -6.21 -5.81 8.58
N LEU A 88 -5.06 -6.01 7.92
CA LEU A 88 -4.97 -6.76 6.67
C LEU A 88 -5.42 -8.22 6.85
N ARG A 89 -5.08 -8.87 7.96
CA ARG A 89 -5.51 -10.26 8.23
C ARG A 89 -7.01 -10.43 8.43
N GLN A 90 -7.72 -9.36 8.81
CA GLN A 90 -9.18 -9.36 8.99
C GLN A 90 -9.92 -8.79 7.78
N TYR A 91 -9.20 -8.12 6.88
CA TYR A 91 -9.78 -7.46 5.73
C TYR A 91 -9.94 -8.42 4.56
N ASN A 92 -11.15 -8.48 4.00
CA ASN A 92 -11.45 -9.25 2.80
C ASN A 92 -11.63 -8.29 1.61
N PRO A 93 -10.56 -8.00 0.84
CA PRO A 93 -10.62 -7.02 -0.24
C PRO A 93 -11.48 -7.51 -1.41
N PRO A 94 -12.27 -6.63 -2.04
CA PRO A 94 -12.87 -6.90 -3.34
C PRO A 94 -11.80 -7.24 -4.37
N ARG A 95 -12.16 -8.08 -5.35
CA ARG A 95 -11.26 -8.45 -6.44
C ARG A 95 -10.79 -7.21 -7.21
N GLY A 96 -9.49 -7.08 -7.41
CA GLY A 96 -8.88 -5.98 -8.17
C GLY A 96 -8.64 -4.69 -7.38
N GLN A 97 -8.96 -4.68 -6.08
CA GLN A 97 -8.59 -3.57 -5.21
C GLN A 97 -7.07 -3.56 -4.93
N ILE A 98 -6.48 -2.37 -4.99
CA ILE A 98 -5.07 -2.12 -4.62
C ILE A 98 -5.04 -1.72 -3.15
N ILE A 99 -4.26 -2.44 -2.33
CA ILE A 99 -4.05 -2.11 -0.93
C ILE A 99 -2.67 -1.48 -0.77
N LEU A 100 -2.60 -0.30 -0.15
CA LEU A 100 -1.36 0.44 0.09
C LEU A 100 -0.68 0.01 1.40
N ALA A 101 -0.54 -1.29 1.60
CA ALA A 101 0.20 -1.90 2.70
C ALA A 101 0.54 -3.35 2.37
N ILE A 102 1.55 -3.89 3.06
CA ILE A 102 2.01 -5.26 2.88
C ILE A 102 1.99 -5.93 4.24
N ASP A 103 1.39 -7.12 4.33
CA ASP A 103 1.41 -7.91 5.56
C ASP A 103 2.84 -8.33 5.91
N GLY A 104 3.24 -8.11 7.16
CA GLY A 104 4.58 -8.34 7.68
C GLY A 104 5.59 -7.22 7.41
N CYS A 105 5.18 -6.06 6.90
CA CYS A 105 6.10 -4.96 6.62
C CYS A 105 6.87 -4.50 7.87
N ASP A 106 6.27 -4.59 9.06
CA ASP A 106 6.89 -4.20 10.33
C ASP A 106 8.19 -4.95 10.62
N ARG A 107 8.32 -6.20 10.14
CA ARG A 107 9.54 -6.99 10.30
C ARG A 107 10.75 -6.36 9.61
N ILE A 108 10.54 -5.65 8.51
CA ILE A 108 11.62 -5.07 7.70
C ILE A 108 11.85 -3.60 8.07
N VAL A 109 10.78 -2.85 8.38
CA VAL A 109 10.91 -1.42 8.72
C VAL A 109 11.38 -1.18 10.15
N ALA A 110 11.19 -2.13 11.07
CA ALA A 110 11.71 -2.04 12.43
C ALA A 110 13.22 -2.28 12.49
N LYS A 111 13.94 -1.48 13.28
CA LYS A 111 15.42 -1.53 13.38
C LYS A 111 15.92 -2.91 13.83
N ASN A 112 15.29 -3.46 14.87
CA ASN A 112 15.58 -4.80 15.38
C ASN A 112 15.08 -5.89 14.45
N GLY A 113 13.93 -5.67 13.81
CA GLY A 113 13.37 -6.60 12.82
C GLY A 113 14.30 -6.79 11.62
N LEU A 114 14.78 -5.69 11.04
CA LEU A 114 15.68 -5.70 9.90
C LEU A 114 16.96 -6.49 10.18
N TRP A 115 17.61 -6.23 11.31
CA TRP A 115 18.82 -6.95 11.70
C TRP A 115 18.55 -8.45 11.89
N LYS A 116 17.47 -8.80 12.60
CA LYS A 116 17.08 -10.20 12.82
C LYS A 116 16.83 -10.93 11.50
N VAL A 117 16.01 -10.37 10.61
CA VAL A 117 15.70 -10.97 9.30
C VAL A 117 16.99 -11.23 8.51
N LEU A 118 17.89 -10.25 8.42
CA LEU A 118 19.13 -10.40 7.65
C LEU A 118 20.10 -11.41 8.28
N SER A 119 20.28 -11.35 9.60
CA SER A 119 21.20 -12.25 10.32
C SER A 119 20.70 -13.70 10.41
N GLU A 120 19.38 -13.91 10.50
CA GLU A 120 18.76 -15.24 10.48
C GLU A 120 18.85 -15.87 9.08
N GLU A 121 18.63 -15.08 8.03
CA GLU A 121 18.64 -15.59 6.64
C GLU A 121 20.04 -15.83 6.10
N TYR A 122 20.98 -14.89 6.32
CA TYR A 122 22.30 -14.91 5.67
C TYR A 122 23.47 -15.16 6.63
N GLY A 123 23.20 -15.30 7.93
CA GLY A 123 24.24 -15.28 8.95
C GLY A 123 24.77 -13.87 9.22
N ARG A 124 25.36 -13.68 10.41
CA ARG A 124 25.75 -12.34 10.89
C ARG A 124 26.84 -11.70 10.05
N ASP A 125 27.77 -12.47 9.51
CA ASP A 125 28.94 -11.94 8.78
C ASP A 125 28.53 -11.37 7.42
N TYR A 126 27.79 -12.13 6.62
CA TYR A 126 27.25 -11.63 5.35
C TYR A 126 26.21 -10.52 5.58
N ALA A 127 25.36 -10.63 6.59
CA ALA A 127 24.44 -9.55 6.96
C ALA A 127 25.18 -8.24 7.26
N SER A 128 26.41 -8.33 7.81
CA SER A 128 27.26 -7.17 8.11
C SER A 128 27.87 -6.50 6.88
N GLU A 129 27.86 -7.17 5.73
CA GLU A 129 28.23 -6.58 4.43
C GLU A 129 27.09 -5.74 3.85
N LEU A 130 25.84 -6.07 4.19
CA LEU A 130 24.64 -5.37 3.72
C LEU A 130 24.22 -4.20 4.64
N VAL A 131 24.30 -4.40 5.96
CA VAL A 131 23.97 -3.40 6.98
C VAL A 131 25.02 -3.41 8.09
N PRO A 132 25.22 -2.31 8.85
CA PRO A 132 26.20 -2.31 9.93
C PRO A 132 25.93 -3.42 10.97
N ARG A 133 26.99 -4.12 11.40
CA ARG A 133 26.96 -5.11 12.50
C ARG A 133 26.18 -4.54 13.68
N SER A 134 25.08 -5.20 14.03
CA SER A 134 24.13 -4.73 15.03
C SER A 134 23.86 -5.78 16.10
N TYR A 135 23.31 -5.32 17.22
CA TYR A 135 23.00 -6.16 18.38
C TYR A 135 21.67 -5.70 18.97
N VAL A 136 20.73 -6.62 19.10
CA VAL A 136 19.42 -6.39 19.71
C VAL A 136 19.57 -6.55 21.22
N THR A 137 19.45 -5.45 21.97
CA THR A 137 19.74 -5.45 23.43
C THR A 137 18.82 -6.35 24.26
N SER A 138 17.64 -6.69 23.74
CA SER A 138 16.72 -7.66 24.38
C SER A 138 17.01 -9.12 24.02
N SER A 139 17.99 -9.40 23.16
CA SER A 139 18.38 -10.76 22.77
C SER A 139 19.65 -11.16 23.52
N PRO A 140 19.59 -12.14 24.44
CA PRO A 140 20.77 -12.61 25.17
C PRO A 140 21.90 -13.03 24.22
N ILE A 141 21.56 -13.72 23.13
CA ILE A 141 22.50 -14.18 22.10
C ILE A 141 23.25 -13.00 21.46
N ASP A 142 22.54 -11.92 21.12
CA ASP A 142 23.20 -10.73 20.55
C ASP A 142 24.07 -10.02 21.58
N MET A 143 23.70 -10.06 22.86
CA MET A 143 24.50 -9.48 23.93
C MET A 143 25.78 -10.27 24.19
N ASP A 144 25.75 -11.59 24.02
CA ASP A 144 26.95 -12.43 24.08
C ASP A 144 27.89 -12.08 22.92
N TYR A 145 27.38 -12.00 21.68
CA TYR A 145 28.17 -11.55 20.53
C TYR A 145 28.75 -10.13 20.73
N LEU A 146 27.97 -9.21 21.30
CA LEU A 146 28.46 -7.86 21.59
C LEU A 146 29.64 -7.90 22.56
N GLN A 147 29.59 -8.74 23.59
CA GLN A 147 30.68 -8.88 24.56
C GLN A 147 31.95 -9.46 23.93
N GLU A 148 31.79 -10.46 23.06
CA GLU A 148 32.90 -11.10 22.35
C GLU A 148 33.54 -10.17 21.31
N GLU A 149 32.74 -9.39 20.58
CA GLU A 149 33.19 -8.57 19.44
C GLU A 149 33.48 -7.11 19.80
N TYR A 150 33.26 -6.72 21.06
CA TYR A 150 33.46 -5.36 21.50
C TYR A 150 34.94 -4.91 21.37
N ASP A 151 35.13 -3.74 20.77
CA ASP A 151 36.44 -3.09 20.65
C ASP A 151 36.33 -1.68 21.24
N PRO A 152 37.05 -1.35 22.33
CA PRO A 152 36.99 -0.03 22.97
C PRO A 152 37.50 1.11 22.07
N ARG A 153 38.16 0.80 20.94
CA ARG A 153 38.60 1.79 19.95
C ARG A 153 37.49 2.18 18.99
N LYS A 154 36.46 1.34 18.83
CA LYS A 154 35.32 1.59 17.94
C LYS A 154 34.29 2.51 18.60
N ILE A 155 33.46 3.14 17.76
CA ILE A 155 32.33 3.96 18.19
C ILE A 155 31.06 3.15 17.93
N TYR A 156 30.18 3.12 18.92
CA TYR A 156 28.90 2.43 18.87
C TYR A 156 27.76 3.45 18.90
N ILE A 157 26.66 3.15 18.20
CA ILE A 157 25.44 3.94 18.23
C ILE A 157 24.28 3.07 18.72
N MET A 158 23.76 3.42 19.89
CA MET A 158 22.56 2.83 20.46
C MET A 158 21.35 3.58 19.93
N LYS A 159 20.31 2.84 19.53
CA LYS A 159 19.09 3.40 18.95
C LYS A 159 17.87 2.75 19.59
N LYS A 160 17.06 3.52 20.32
CA LYS A 160 15.72 3.07 20.72
C LYS A 160 14.77 3.12 19.53
N ASN A 161 13.70 2.32 19.57
CA ASN A 161 12.64 2.40 18.56
C ASN A 161 11.68 3.58 18.83
N VAL A 162 12.24 4.78 18.97
CA VAL A 162 11.51 6.04 19.17
C VAL A 162 11.77 6.93 17.96
N GLN A 163 10.76 7.69 17.54
CA GLN A 163 10.82 8.55 16.36
C GLN A 163 11.52 9.89 16.65
N ARG A 164 11.74 10.70 15.59
CA ARG A 164 12.29 12.08 15.66
C ARG A 164 13.70 12.21 16.26
N GLN A 165 14.56 11.23 15.98
CA GLN A 165 15.94 11.17 16.49
C GLN A 165 16.06 11.13 18.02
N GLN A 166 14.94 10.95 18.74
CA GLN A 166 14.94 10.75 20.17
C GLN A 166 15.38 9.30 20.48
N GLY A 167 16.20 9.13 21.52
CA GLY A 167 16.70 7.80 21.90
C GLY A 167 17.92 7.32 21.10
N LEU A 168 18.71 8.24 20.55
CA LEU A 168 20.05 7.95 20.04
C LEU A 168 21.10 8.22 21.12
N LYS A 169 22.05 7.31 21.29
CA LYS A 169 23.22 7.51 22.14
C LYS A 169 24.45 6.98 21.45
N ILE A 170 25.49 7.81 21.34
CA ILE A 170 26.80 7.40 20.84
C ILE A 170 27.67 7.09 22.05
N THR A 171 28.31 5.92 22.05
CA THR A 171 29.17 5.49 23.16
C THR A 171 30.36 4.70 22.67
N LYS A 172 31.39 4.65 23.52
CA LYS A 172 32.51 3.71 23.39
C LYS A 172 32.54 2.71 24.54
N LYS A 173 31.62 2.79 25.51
CA LYS A 173 31.67 2.01 26.73
C LYS A 173 30.71 0.83 26.66
N LEU A 174 31.25 -0.39 26.80
CA LEU A 174 30.45 -1.62 26.86
C LEU A 174 29.39 -1.59 27.97
N SER A 175 29.74 -1.05 29.15
CA SER A 175 28.82 -0.97 30.30
C SER A 175 27.54 -0.19 29.99
N GLU A 176 27.63 0.85 29.16
CA GLU A 176 26.47 1.65 28.77
C GLU A 176 25.55 0.91 27.79
N MET A 177 26.09 -0.05 27.03
CA MET A 177 25.33 -0.88 26.09
C MET A 177 24.67 -2.08 26.79
N ASN A 178 25.27 -2.60 27.85
CA ASN A 178 24.72 -3.70 28.64
C ASN A 178 23.58 -3.29 29.59
N SER A 179 23.51 -2.01 29.96
CA SER A 179 22.50 -1.48 30.89
C SER A 179 21.26 -0.89 30.18
N ALA A 180 21.02 -1.28 28.92
CA ALA A 180 20.16 -0.56 27.97
C ALA A 180 18.72 -1.07 27.88
#